data_AF-A0A2V7CTL7-F1
#
_entry.id   AF-A0A2V7CTL7-F1
#
_cell.length_a   1.000
_cell.length_b   1.000
_cell.length_c   1.000
_cell.angle_alpha   90.00
_cell.angle_beta   90.00
_cell.angle_gamma   90.00
#
_symmetry.space_group_name_H-M   'P 1'
#
loop_
_entity.id
_entity.type
_entity.pdbx_description
1 polymer ?
#
loop_
_entity_poly.entity_id
_entity_poly.type
_entity_poly.pdbx_seq_one_letter_code
_entity_poly.pdbx_strand_id
1 'polypeptide(L)'
;MDTANISRRRFLGAASALAGATALAPVIARAQTPSGLGEPRSVITNPPRDYSPGAPPVTYVDPDVITVDPAFNGLRQGNTPILRLWTGSLWAEGPAWSSQGRYLVWSDIPNNRQLRWLDDDGR
;
A
#
# COMPACT_ATOMS: atom_id res chain seq x y z
N MET A 1 -70.74 4.93 -25.89
CA MET A 1 -70.32 4.16 -24.71
C MET A 1 -68.87 4.55 -24.45
N ASP A 2 -68.67 5.65 -23.72
CA ASP A 2 -67.33 6.24 -23.52
C ASP A 2 -66.59 5.57 -22.37
N THR A 3 -65.39 5.13 -22.70
CA THR A 3 -64.43 4.40 -21.87
C THR A 3 -63.69 5.35 -20.92
N ALA A 4 -63.68 5.00 -19.64
CA ALA A 4 -63.01 5.77 -18.59
C ALA A 4 -61.48 5.78 -18.80
N ASN A 5 -60.93 6.95 -19.10
CA ASN A 5 -59.48 7.17 -19.24
C ASN A 5 -58.78 7.09 -17.86
N ILE A 6 -58.01 6.03 -17.63
CA ILE A 6 -57.17 5.88 -16.44
C ILE A 6 -55.99 6.86 -16.54
N SER A 7 -55.92 7.83 -15.61
CA SER A 7 -54.83 8.81 -15.55
C SER A 7 -53.51 8.16 -15.12
N ARG A 8 -52.43 8.49 -15.85
CA ARG A 8 -51.03 8.08 -15.62
C ARG A 8 -50.56 8.31 -14.16
N ARG A 9 -51.18 9.26 -13.45
CA ARG A 9 -50.87 9.57 -12.05
C ARG A 9 -51.35 8.50 -11.06
N ARG A 10 -52.37 7.69 -11.41
CA ARG A 10 -52.84 6.55 -10.59
C ARG A 10 -51.98 5.30 -10.76
N PHE A 11 -51.31 5.13 -11.90
CA PHE A 11 -50.43 3.98 -12.14
C PHE A 11 -49.14 4.02 -11.32
N LEU A 12 -48.55 5.22 -11.15
CA LEU A 12 -47.32 5.39 -10.36
C LEU A 12 -47.53 5.25 -8.84
N GLY A 13 -48.75 5.42 -8.34
CA GLY A 13 -49.05 5.25 -6.90
C GLY A 13 -49.24 3.79 -6.47
N ALA A 14 -49.55 2.87 -7.39
CA ALA A 14 -49.79 1.46 -7.08
C ALA A 14 -48.52 0.58 -7.21
N ALA A 15 -47.49 1.04 -7.93
CA ALA A 15 -46.23 0.31 -8.07
C ALA A 15 -45.34 0.39 -6.81
N SER A 16 -45.57 1.37 -5.93
CA SER A 16 -44.78 1.59 -4.71
C SER A 16 -45.17 0.69 -3.52
N ALA A 17 -46.25 -0.08 -3.60
CA ALA A 17 -46.76 -0.85 -2.46
C ALA A 17 -46.49 -2.37 -2.50
N LEU A 18 -45.92 -2.93 -3.59
CA LEU A 18 -45.71 -4.39 -3.72
C LEU A 18 -44.26 -4.85 -3.93
N ALA A 19 -43.28 -3.95 -4.05
CA ALA A 19 -41.86 -4.33 -4.05
C ALA A 19 -41.25 -4.37 -2.63
N GLY A 20 -42.11 -4.40 -1.60
CA GLY A 20 -41.75 -4.31 -0.18
C GLY A 20 -41.59 -5.64 0.56
N ALA A 21 -41.58 -6.80 -0.11
CA ALA A 21 -41.42 -8.07 0.59
C ALA A 21 -40.92 -9.19 -0.33
N THR A 22 -39.60 -9.34 -0.49
CA THR A 22 -38.93 -10.66 -0.71
C THR A 22 -37.41 -10.46 -0.76
N ALA A 23 -36.76 -10.67 0.40
CA ALA A 23 -35.44 -11.29 0.59
C ALA A 23 -34.75 -10.70 1.83
N LEU A 24 -35.21 -11.13 3.00
CA LEU A 24 -34.38 -11.21 4.19
C LEU A 24 -33.25 -12.21 3.91
N ALA A 25 -32.07 -11.72 3.58
CA ALA A 25 -30.83 -12.45 3.76
C ALA A 25 -29.76 -11.45 4.22
N PRO A 26 -29.24 -11.55 5.46
CA PRO A 26 -27.98 -10.90 5.76
C PRO A 26 -26.94 -11.65 4.95
N VAL A 27 -26.63 -11.15 3.75
CA VAL A 27 -25.36 -11.47 3.12
C VAL A 27 -24.32 -10.90 4.07
N ILE A 28 -23.82 -11.75 4.97
CA ILE A 28 -22.52 -11.54 5.59
C ILE A 28 -21.56 -11.65 4.43
N ALA A 29 -21.45 -10.57 3.66
CA ALA A 29 -20.34 -10.33 2.78
C ALA A 29 -19.17 -10.31 3.76
N ARG A 30 -18.45 -11.42 3.84
CA ARG A 30 -17.06 -11.34 4.28
C ARG A 30 -16.45 -10.39 3.26
N ALA A 31 -16.33 -9.13 3.63
CA ALA A 31 -15.43 -8.24 2.94
C ALA A 31 -14.11 -9.02 2.96
N GLN A 32 -13.72 -9.56 1.81
CA GLN A 32 -12.36 -10.03 1.63
C GLN A 32 -11.54 -8.81 2.01
N THR A 33 -10.78 -8.90 3.11
CA THR A 33 -9.66 -8.00 3.32
C THR A 33 -8.96 -7.97 1.98
N PRO A 34 -8.82 -6.81 1.31
CA PRO A 34 -8.03 -6.77 0.11
C PRO A 34 -6.68 -7.35 0.52
N SER A 35 -6.36 -8.54 0.02
CA SER A 35 -4.97 -8.93 -0.10
C SER A 35 -4.37 -7.74 -0.83
N GLY A 36 -3.53 -6.97 -0.13
CA GLY A 36 -3.01 -5.70 -0.60
C GLY A 36 -2.65 -5.85 -2.08
N LEU A 37 -3.11 -4.88 -2.88
CA LEU A 37 -2.80 -4.74 -4.32
C LEU A 37 -1.44 -5.39 -4.55
N GLY A 38 -1.40 -6.50 -5.29
CA GLY A 38 -0.26 -7.41 -5.31
C GLY A 38 1.04 -6.70 -5.67
N GLU A 39 1.70 -6.12 -4.67
CA GLU A 39 3.08 -5.70 -4.79
C GLU A 39 3.86 -7.00 -4.95
N PRO A 40 4.73 -7.11 -5.97
CA PRO A 40 5.68 -8.21 -6.04
C PRO A 40 6.35 -8.34 -4.67
N ARG A 41 6.56 -9.57 -4.17
CA ARG A 41 7.22 -9.78 -2.88
C ARG A 41 8.58 -9.07 -2.90
N SER A 42 8.64 -7.87 -2.32
CA SER A 42 9.83 -7.06 -2.16
C SER A 42 10.68 -7.54 -0.98
N VAL A 43 10.12 -8.42 -0.15
CA VAL A 43 10.70 -9.00 1.06
C VAL A 43 10.42 -10.50 1.11
N ILE A 44 11.25 -11.25 1.84
CA ILE A 44 11.07 -12.69 2.02
C ILE A 44 10.27 -13.03 3.30
N THR A 45 10.15 -12.08 4.24
CA THR A 45 9.34 -12.26 5.46
C THR A 45 7.86 -12.50 5.16
N ASN A 46 7.23 -13.36 5.98
CA ASN A 46 5.79 -13.59 5.98
C ASN A 46 5.23 -13.48 7.41
N PRO A 47 4.36 -12.50 7.72
CA PRO A 47 3.84 -11.48 6.81
C PRO A 47 4.95 -10.54 6.28
N PRO A 48 4.72 -9.85 5.14
CA PRO A 48 5.63 -8.83 4.66
C PRO A 48 5.93 -7.79 5.74
N ARG A 49 7.15 -7.28 5.75
CA ARG A 49 7.58 -6.25 6.71
C ARG A 49 6.68 -5.04 6.68
N ASP A 50 6.27 -4.60 7.87
CA ASP A 50 5.56 -3.35 8.06
C ASP A 50 6.54 -2.21 8.37
N TYR A 51 6.42 -1.12 7.64
CA TYR A 51 7.21 0.11 7.81
C TYR A 51 6.33 1.29 8.27
N SER A 52 5.10 1.01 8.71
CA SER A 52 4.17 2.02 9.21
C SER A 52 4.58 2.51 10.61
N PRO A 53 4.18 3.74 11.00
CA PRO A 53 4.36 4.18 12.38
C PRO A 53 3.72 3.18 13.35
N GLY A 54 4.48 2.73 14.35
CA GLY A 54 4.03 1.73 15.32
C GLY A 54 4.16 0.27 14.88
N ALA A 55 4.82 0.00 13.74
CA ALA A 55 5.15 -1.36 13.32
C ALA A 55 5.96 -2.10 14.41
N PRO A 56 5.84 -3.45 14.48
CA PRO A 56 6.66 -4.24 15.40
C PRO A 56 8.16 -4.00 15.21
N PRO A 57 8.97 -4.01 16.28
CA PRO A 57 10.41 -3.88 16.16
C PRO A 57 11.02 -4.96 15.25
N VAL A 58 11.99 -4.57 14.43
CA VAL A 58 12.77 -5.51 13.61
C VAL A 58 13.81 -6.21 14.48
N THR A 59 13.96 -7.53 14.31
CA THR A 59 14.98 -8.32 15.00
C THR A 59 16.31 -8.35 14.25
N TYR A 60 17.39 -8.56 15.01
CA TYR A 60 18.71 -8.85 14.46
C TYR A 60 18.98 -10.36 14.49
N VAL A 61 19.58 -10.96 13.46
CA VAL A 61 19.95 -10.34 12.17
C VAL A 61 18.71 -10.15 11.30
N ASP A 62 18.68 -9.09 10.49
CA ASP A 62 17.54 -8.80 9.62
C ASP A 62 17.24 -10.01 8.70
N PRO A 63 16.01 -10.57 8.75
CA PRO A 63 15.65 -11.76 8.00
C PRO A 63 15.63 -11.54 6.48
N ASP A 64 15.46 -10.30 6.00
CA ASP A 64 15.40 -9.98 4.58
C ASP A 64 16.78 -9.73 3.95
N VAL A 65 17.85 -9.71 4.77
CA VAL A 65 19.23 -9.64 4.28
C VAL A 65 19.78 -11.05 4.14
N ILE A 66 19.63 -11.64 2.96
CA ILE A 66 20.10 -13.01 2.67
C ILE A 66 21.48 -13.01 2.01
N THR A 67 22.28 -14.02 2.32
CA THR A 67 23.53 -14.30 1.64
C THR A 67 23.33 -15.46 0.69
N VAL A 68 23.44 -15.21 -0.61
CA VAL A 68 23.26 -16.23 -1.66
C VAL A 68 24.54 -17.04 -1.84
N ASP A 69 25.69 -16.37 -1.92
CA ASP A 69 27.01 -16.99 -1.99
C ASP A 69 27.73 -16.82 -0.64
N PRO A 70 28.19 -17.92 0.01
CA PRO A 70 28.89 -17.87 1.28
C PRO A 70 30.08 -16.91 1.35
N ALA A 71 30.72 -16.58 0.22
CA ALA A 71 31.81 -15.61 0.16
C ALA A 71 31.40 -14.20 0.66
N PHE A 72 30.11 -13.86 0.62
CA PHE A 72 29.58 -12.58 1.06
C PHE A 72 29.19 -12.54 2.55
N ASN A 73 29.30 -13.64 3.30
CA ASN A 73 28.91 -13.69 4.72
C ASN A 73 29.64 -12.62 5.56
N GLY A 74 30.90 -12.34 5.25
CA GLY A 74 31.70 -11.33 5.94
C GLY A 74 31.32 -9.88 5.61
N LEU A 75 30.51 -9.65 4.57
CA LEU A 75 30.04 -8.33 4.15
C LEU A 75 28.66 -7.99 4.70
N ARG A 76 27.97 -8.96 5.33
CA ARG A 76 26.65 -8.75 5.92
C ARG A 76 26.77 -8.03 7.26
N GLN A 77 26.15 -6.86 7.36
CA GLN A 77 26.03 -6.16 8.64
C GLN A 77 24.98 -6.85 9.54
N GLY A 78 25.44 -7.53 10.59
CA GLY A 78 24.58 -8.39 11.43
C GLY A 78 23.65 -7.67 12.41
N ASN A 79 23.93 -6.40 12.72
CA ASN A 79 23.28 -5.64 13.79
C ASN A 79 22.51 -4.42 13.28
N THR A 80 22.12 -4.39 12.01
CA THR A 80 21.32 -3.31 11.42
C THR A 80 20.12 -3.88 10.66
N PRO A 81 18.94 -3.22 10.72
CA PRO A 81 17.80 -3.63 9.95
C PRO A 81 17.75 -2.87 8.63
N ILE A 82 16.91 -3.31 7.70
CA ILE A 82 16.51 -2.49 6.55
C ILE A 82 15.58 -1.38 7.05
N LEU A 83 15.90 -0.13 6.70
CA LEU A 83 15.14 1.06 7.06
C LEU A 83 14.51 1.69 5.81
N ARG A 84 13.28 2.21 5.95
CA ARG A 84 12.63 3.02 4.92
C ARG A 84 12.82 4.50 5.22
N LEU A 85 13.71 5.15 4.48
CA LEU A 85 14.05 6.56 4.68
C LEU A 85 13.06 7.54 4.04
N TRP A 86 12.39 7.14 2.95
CA TRP A 86 11.50 8.02 2.19
C TRP A 86 10.34 7.26 1.54
N THR A 87 9.21 7.95 1.37
CA THR A 87 8.07 7.55 0.55
C THR A 87 7.56 8.75 -0.26
N GLY A 88 6.83 8.49 -1.34
CA GLY A 88 6.21 9.56 -2.15
C GLY A 88 6.98 9.93 -3.43
N SER A 89 8.01 9.17 -3.80
CA SER A 89 8.53 9.16 -5.17
C SER A 89 7.65 8.30 -6.08
N LEU A 90 7.50 8.70 -7.34
CA LEU A 90 6.90 7.83 -8.37
C LEU A 90 7.93 6.84 -8.88
N TRP A 91 9.18 7.29 -9.04
CA TRP A 91 10.31 6.42 -9.38
C TRP A 91 11.58 7.00 -8.75
N ALA A 92 12.00 6.42 -7.62
CA ALA A 92 13.26 6.78 -6.97
C ALA A 92 14.44 6.06 -7.67
N GLU A 93 15.43 6.82 -8.13
CA GLU A 93 16.60 6.26 -8.81
C GLU A 93 17.84 7.16 -8.72
N GLY A 94 18.98 6.66 -9.23
CA GLY A 94 20.25 7.37 -9.22
C GLY A 94 20.75 7.75 -7.81
N PRO A 95 20.73 6.85 -6.81
CA PRO A 95 21.24 7.19 -5.48
C PRO A 95 22.74 7.47 -5.53
N ALA A 96 23.17 8.57 -4.94
CA ALA A 96 24.58 8.91 -4.78
C ALA A 96 24.85 9.53 -3.40
N TRP A 97 25.96 9.14 -2.78
CA TRP A 97 26.38 9.69 -1.49
C TRP A 97 27.42 10.80 -1.68
N SER A 98 27.19 11.97 -1.07
CA SER A 98 28.18 13.04 -0.98
C SER A 98 28.88 12.96 0.38
N SER A 99 30.16 12.55 0.40
CA SER A 99 30.93 12.49 1.66
C SER A 99 31.26 13.86 2.22
N GLN A 100 31.50 14.85 1.35
CA GLN A 100 31.79 16.22 1.76
C GLN A 100 30.55 16.91 2.34
N GLY A 101 29.38 16.68 1.72
CA GLY A 101 28.12 17.27 2.15
C GLY A 101 27.34 16.44 3.18
N ARG A 102 27.73 15.18 3.41
CA ARG A 102 27.08 14.20 4.28
C ARG A 102 25.59 14.01 4.00
N TYR A 103 25.27 13.78 2.73
CA TYR A 103 23.89 13.51 2.31
C TYR A 103 23.81 12.46 1.20
N LEU A 104 22.71 11.72 1.19
CA LEU A 104 22.27 10.89 0.08
C LEU A 104 21.42 11.76 -0.86
N VAL A 105 21.67 11.72 -2.16
CA VAL A 105 20.82 12.36 -3.20
C VAL A 105 20.25 11.28 -4.12
N TRP A 106 19.02 11.48 -4.61
CA TRP A 106 18.41 10.64 -5.64
C TRP A 106 17.42 11.46 -6.48
N SER A 107 17.06 10.93 -7.65
CA SER A 107 16.08 11.53 -8.56
C SER A 107 14.70 10.88 -8.41
N ASP A 108 13.66 11.68 -8.60
CA ASP A 108 12.29 11.24 -8.80
C ASP A 108 11.84 11.71 -10.18
N ILE A 109 12.28 11.00 -11.23
CA ILE A 109 12.20 11.48 -12.64
C ILE A 109 10.80 11.95 -13.01
N PRO A 110 9.72 11.16 -12.77
CA PRO A 110 8.40 11.54 -13.26
C PRO A 110 7.88 12.85 -12.64
N ASN A 111 8.38 13.20 -11.45
CA ASN A 111 8.04 14.45 -10.75
C ASN A 111 9.05 15.58 -11.02
N ASN A 112 10.04 15.38 -11.89
CA ASN A 112 11.06 16.37 -12.26
C ASN A 112 11.72 17.05 -11.03
N ARG A 113 12.11 16.25 -10.04
CA ARG A 113 12.79 16.75 -8.83
C ARG A 113 13.94 15.83 -8.42
N GLN A 114 14.95 16.44 -7.79
CA GLN A 114 15.95 15.72 -7.01
C GLN A 114 15.62 15.88 -5.53
N LEU A 115 15.87 14.82 -4.77
CA LEU A 115 15.66 14.74 -3.34
C LEU A 115 17.01 14.51 -2.66
N ARG A 116 17.14 14.94 -1.42
CA ARG A 116 18.30 14.66 -0.59
C ARG A 116 17.85 14.24 0.80
N TRP A 117 18.65 13.40 1.43
CA TRP A 117 18.49 12.98 2.81
C TRP A 117 19.78 13.26 3.58
N LEU A 118 19.67 13.99 4.68
CA LEU A 118 20.73 14.34 5.62
C LEU A 118 20.80 13.28 6.72
N ASP A 119 21.99 12.76 6.96
CA ASP A 119 22.24 11.73 7.98
C ASP A 119 22.08 12.27 9.42
N ASP A 120 22.38 13.55 9.62
CA ASP A 120 22.43 14.15 10.97
C ASP A 120 21.06 14.39 11.61
N ASP A 121 20.04 14.71 10.81
CA ASP A 121 18.67 14.96 11.31
C ASP A 121 17.60 14.10 10.63
N GLY A 122 18.02 13.18 9.76
CA GLY A 122 17.15 12.21 9.10
C GLY A 122 16.18 12.82 8.08
N ARG A 123 16.49 13.99 7.50
CA ARG A 123 15.62 14.71 6.56
C ARG A 123 16.10 14.73 5.12
#